data_AF-A0A497NHQ7-F1
#
_entry.id   AF-A0A497NHQ7-F1
#
_cell.length_a   1.000
_cell.length_b   1.000
_cell.length_c   1.000
_cell.angle_alpha   90.00
_cell.angle_beta   90.00
_cell.angle_gamma   90.00
#
_symmetry.space_group_name_H-M   'P 1'
#
loop_
_entity.id
_entity.type
_entity.pdbx_description
1 polymer ?
#
loop_
_entity_poly.entity_id
_entity_poly.type
_entity_poly.pdbx_seq_one_letter_code
_entity_poly.pdbx_strand_id
1 'polypeptide(L)'
;MCLWFVRAGSSVWYERLTCTRKKASFNERNINWRDFEKWLKQSFSYNYSKDLLNYSKRFCHVLFSGEASELLKLSTSVRRMAMASLSNLSKYLGIYKEWKRLVEAYGLKWSCGKSEDYIIKRMANTENNDAILEWVKLVKAKILQLRVFMDFMVLSGLRLKEAVNSYNLIIQLSREERLSEYYDSEKEVLKHYKFKEVFIRRSKKVFVSFIPKAMIEAISQREKLTVYQISNWVRRDNKLKSRFGDIREYFATFMTNGLRNRK
;
A
#
# COMPACT_ATOMS: atom_id res chain seq x y z
N MET A 1 24.44 2.52 52.81
CA MET A 1 23.37 3.46 53.19
C MET A 1 22.87 4.12 51.92
N CYS A 2 21.55 4.31 51.78
CA CYS A 2 20.79 4.71 50.59
C CYS A 2 20.47 3.60 49.58
N LEU A 3 19.26 3.04 49.72
CA LEU A 3 18.48 2.46 48.62
C LEU A 3 17.01 2.83 48.82
N TRP A 4 16.38 3.13 47.69
CA TRP A 4 15.18 3.93 47.53
C TRP A 4 13.88 3.12 47.67
N PHE A 5 12.90 3.79 48.26
CA PHE A 5 11.45 3.80 48.01
C PHE A 5 10.72 2.52 47.54
N VAL A 6 9.85 2.08 48.45
CA VAL A 6 8.77 1.10 48.33
C VAL A 6 7.50 1.75 47.74
N ARG A 7 6.80 1.02 46.86
CA ARG A 7 5.33 1.05 46.71
C ARG A 7 4.89 -0.39 46.42
N ALA A 8 4.46 -1.16 47.41
CA ALA A 8 3.10 -1.20 47.98
C ALA A 8 2.05 -1.53 46.92
N GLY A 9 1.80 -2.84 46.76
CA GLY A 9 0.59 -3.34 46.16
C GLY A 9 -0.59 -3.19 47.11
N SER A 10 -1.78 -3.00 46.55
CA SER A 10 -3.03 -3.19 47.28
C SER A 10 -4.07 -3.79 46.36
N SER A 11 -4.56 -4.91 46.87
CA SER A 11 -5.66 -5.78 46.53
C SER A 11 -7.00 -5.09 46.29
N VAL A 12 -7.73 -5.66 45.31
CA VAL A 12 -9.12 -6.15 45.40
C VAL A 12 -10.24 -5.17 45.78
N TRP A 13 -11.17 -4.95 44.85
CA TRP A 13 -12.63 -5.19 44.98
C TRP A 13 -13.15 -5.54 43.56
N TYR A 14 -13.42 -6.81 43.24
CA TYR A 14 -14.75 -7.48 43.18
C TYR A 14 -15.84 -6.59 42.54
N GLU A 15 -16.49 -7.02 41.46
CA GLU A 15 -17.58 -7.99 41.56
C GLU A 15 -17.65 -9.03 40.45
N ARG A 16 -18.00 -10.24 40.88
CA ARG A 16 -18.52 -11.34 40.07
C ARG A 16 -19.74 -10.87 39.30
N LEU A 17 -19.69 -11.01 37.98
CA LEU A 17 -20.83 -11.56 37.27
C LEU A 17 -20.36 -12.85 36.62
N THR A 18 -20.72 -13.96 37.25
CA THR A 18 -20.88 -15.26 36.62
C THR A 18 -21.92 -15.13 35.51
N CYS A 19 -21.56 -14.48 34.40
CA CYS A 19 -22.23 -14.74 33.15
C CYS A 19 -21.47 -15.93 32.57
N THR A 20 -21.98 -17.13 32.84
CA THR A 20 -21.94 -18.22 31.87
C THR A 20 -22.48 -17.64 30.57
N ARG A 21 -21.63 -16.92 29.84
CA ARG A 21 -21.95 -16.37 28.53
C ARG A 21 -22.05 -17.60 27.67
N LYS A 22 -23.28 -18.14 27.55
CA LYS A 22 -23.65 -19.13 26.55
C LYS A 22 -22.84 -18.77 25.33
N LYS A 23 -21.90 -19.64 24.93
CA LYS A 23 -21.21 -19.51 23.65
C LYS A 23 -22.35 -19.32 22.65
N ALA A 24 -22.51 -18.11 22.13
CA ALA A 24 -23.43 -17.90 21.04
C ALA A 24 -22.88 -18.81 19.93
N SER A 25 -23.53 -19.94 19.70
CA SER A 25 -23.16 -20.86 18.65
C SER A 25 -23.58 -20.21 17.35
N PHE A 26 -22.82 -19.20 16.92
CA PHE A 26 -22.94 -18.68 15.58
C PHE A 26 -22.58 -19.84 14.66
N ASN A 27 -23.58 -20.30 13.90
CA ASN A 27 -23.40 -21.30 12.88
C ASN A 27 -23.12 -20.58 11.56
N GLU A 28 -22.28 -21.14 10.70
CA GLU A 28 -21.95 -20.62 9.36
C GLU A 28 -23.19 -20.21 8.56
N ARG A 29 -24.28 -20.95 8.74
CA ARG A 29 -25.56 -20.74 8.04
C ARG A 29 -26.27 -19.43 8.41
N ASN A 30 -25.92 -18.81 9.52
CA ASN A 30 -26.58 -17.59 10.02
C ASN A 30 -25.83 -16.31 9.65
N ILE A 31 -24.78 -16.39 8.81
CA ILE A 31 -24.05 -15.19 8.38
C ILE A 31 -24.86 -14.44 7.32
N ASN A 32 -25.31 -13.23 7.66
CA ASN A 32 -25.86 -12.30 6.68
C ASN A 32 -24.73 -11.67 5.85
N TRP A 33 -24.42 -12.31 4.71
CA TRP A 33 -23.35 -11.89 3.81
C TRP A 33 -23.58 -10.54 3.14
N ARG A 34 -24.84 -10.14 2.94
CA ARG A 34 -25.18 -8.84 2.32
C ARG A 34 -24.84 -7.69 3.26
N ASP A 35 -25.16 -7.85 4.55
CA ASP A 35 -24.85 -6.82 5.54
C ASP A 35 -23.35 -6.80 5.89
N PHE A 36 -22.68 -7.95 5.90
CA PHE A 36 -21.23 -7.99 5.99
C PHE A 36 -20.54 -7.28 4.81
N GLU A 37 -21.05 -7.45 3.59
CA GLU A 37 -20.53 -6.74 2.41
C GLU A 37 -20.70 -5.22 2.55
N LYS A 38 -21.87 -4.75 3.02
CA LYS A 38 -22.09 -3.32 3.30
C LYS A 38 -21.10 -2.81 4.35
N TRP A 39 -20.89 -3.55 5.42
CA TRP A 39 -19.93 -3.24 6.48
C TRP A 39 -18.50 -3.10 5.93
N LEU A 40 -18.07 -4.01 5.05
CA LEU A 40 -16.76 -3.93 4.39
C LEU A 40 -16.62 -2.68 3.51
N LYS A 41 -17.67 -2.31 2.76
CA LYS A 41 -17.65 -1.16 1.83
C LYS A 41 -17.53 0.19 2.55
N GLN A 42 -17.89 0.28 3.82
CA GLN A 42 -17.71 1.51 4.61
C GLN A 42 -16.23 1.84 4.87
N SER A 43 -15.37 0.82 4.96
CA SER A 43 -13.98 0.99 5.40
C SER A 43 -12.94 0.73 4.31
N PHE A 44 -13.31 0.04 3.23
CA PHE A 44 -12.38 -0.48 2.23
C PHE A 44 -12.82 -0.13 0.81
N SER A 45 -11.87 -0.17 -0.13
CA SER A 45 -12.16 0.03 -1.56
C SER A 45 -12.96 -1.13 -2.13
N TYR A 46 -13.76 -0.88 -3.17
CA TYR A 46 -14.62 -1.88 -3.81
C TYR A 46 -13.93 -3.23 -4.07
N ASN A 47 -12.77 -3.21 -4.75
CA ASN A 47 -12.03 -4.44 -5.07
C ASN A 47 -11.55 -5.17 -3.81
N TYR A 48 -11.05 -4.43 -2.82
CA TYR A 48 -10.57 -5.04 -1.60
C TYR A 48 -11.72 -5.60 -0.75
N SER A 49 -12.86 -4.91 -0.68
CA SER A 49 -14.08 -5.43 -0.06
C SER A 49 -14.56 -6.70 -0.75
N LYS A 50 -14.53 -6.75 -2.09
CA LYS A 50 -14.88 -7.94 -2.88
C LYS A 50 -13.95 -9.12 -2.57
N ASP A 51 -12.65 -8.88 -2.53
CA ASP A 51 -11.67 -9.91 -2.17
C ASP A 51 -11.90 -10.42 -0.74
N LEU A 52 -12.04 -9.51 0.22
CA LEU A 52 -12.31 -9.86 1.62
C LEU A 52 -13.60 -10.67 1.77
N LEU A 53 -14.67 -10.31 1.05
CA LEU A 53 -15.92 -11.05 1.06
C LEU A 53 -15.75 -12.47 0.51
N ASN A 54 -15.12 -12.63 -0.64
CA ASN A 54 -14.91 -13.92 -1.28
C ASN A 54 -14.07 -14.86 -0.41
N TYR A 55 -12.97 -14.34 0.14
CA TYR A 55 -12.12 -15.12 1.05
C TYR A 55 -12.80 -15.39 2.40
N SER A 56 -13.64 -14.48 2.88
CA SER A 56 -14.44 -14.72 4.09
C SER A 56 -15.41 -15.88 3.86
N LYS A 57 -16.14 -15.90 2.75
CA LYS A 57 -17.03 -17.01 2.39
C LYS A 57 -16.27 -18.33 2.26
N ARG A 58 -15.11 -18.29 1.59
CA ARG A 58 -14.28 -19.47 1.34
C ARG A 58 -13.71 -20.11 2.60
N PHE A 59 -13.32 -19.31 3.58
CA PHE A 59 -12.61 -19.80 4.77
C PHE A 59 -13.39 -19.65 6.08
N CYS A 60 -14.68 -19.27 6.03
CA CYS A 60 -15.46 -18.98 7.24
C CYS A 60 -15.53 -20.18 8.19
N HIS A 61 -15.49 -21.40 7.65
CA HIS A 61 -15.51 -22.63 8.43
C HIS A 61 -14.41 -22.71 9.48
N VAL A 62 -13.24 -22.13 9.21
CA VAL A 62 -12.11 -22.05 10.14
C VAL A 62 -12.51 -21.37 11.46
N LEU A 63 -13.40 -20.37 11.43
CA LEU A 63 -13.84 -19.66 12.64
C LEU A 63 -14.73 -20.52 13.53
N PHE A 64 -15.42 -21.51 12.97
CA PHE A 64 -16.44 -22.29 13.66
C PHE A 64 -15.95 -23.70 14.01
N SER A 65 -15.12 -24.30 13.17
CA SER A 65 -14.44 -25.56 13.46
C SER A 65 -13.35 -25.40 14.51
N GLY A 66 -12.75 -24.20 14.61
CA GLY A 66 -11.56 -23.96 15.42
C GLY A 66 -10.29 -24.60 14.84
N GLU A 67 -10.36 -25.14 13.63
CA GLU A 67 -9.25 -25.81 12.95
C GLU A 67 -8.65 -24.87 11.89
N ALA A 68 -7.40 -24.44 12.09
CA ALA A 68 -6.73 -23.49 11.20
C ALA A 68 -5.50 -24.07 10.46
N SER A 69 -5.24 -25.38 10.54
CA SER A 69 -4.13 -26.04 9.83
C SER A 69 -4.24 -25.87 8.32
N GLU A 70 -5.45 -25.82 7.77
CA GLU A 70 -5.68 -25.51 6.35
C GLU A 70 -4.97 -24.23 5.93
N LEU A 71 -5.00 -23.19 6.78
CA LEU A 71 -4.40 -21.90 6.44
C LEU A 71 -2.88 -21.98 6.32
N LEU A 72 -2.23 -22.86 7.08
CA LEU A 72 -0.77 -23.04 7.03
C LEU A 72 -0.30 -23.59 5.68
N LYS A 73 -1.12 -24.41 5.03
CA LYS A 73 -0.84 -25.02 3.71
C LYS A 73 -0.95 -24.02 2.56
N LEU A 74 -1.54 -22.84 2.79
CA LEU A 74 -1.72 -21.82 1.77
C LEU A 74 -0.41 -21.05 1.50
N SER A 75 -0.25 -20.59 0.26
CA SER A 75 0.83 -19.65 -0.07
C SER A 75 0.71 -18.38 0.76
N THR A 76 1.83 -17.72 1.05
CA THR A 76 1.88 -16.51 1.89
C THR A 76 0.84 -15.45 1.53
N SER A 77 0.68 -15.17 0.24
CA SER A 77 -0.26 -14.13 -0.24
C SER A 77 -1.71 -14.52 0.02
N VAL A 78 -2.05 -15.79 -0.25
CA VAL A 78 -3.41 -16.34 -0.06
C VAL A 78 -3.71 -16.45 1.43
N ARG A 79 -2.76 -16.95 2.24
CA ARG A 79 -2.87 -17.02 3.71
C ARG A 79 -3.12 -15.66 4.32
N ARG A 80 -2.35 -14.63 3.92
CA ARG A 80 -2.54 -13.26 4.40
C ARG A 80 -3.95 -12.74 4.06
N MET A 81 -4.45 -13.00 2.86
CA MET A 81 -5.79 -12.58 2.46
C MET A 81 -6.88 -13.33 3.24
N ALA A 82 -6.74 -14.64 3.42
CA ALA A 82 -7.63 -15.45 4.25
C ALA A 82 -7.67 -14.93 5.69
N MET A 83 -6.51 -14.75 6.33
CA MET A 83 -6.42 -14.21 7.69
C MET A 83 -7.04 -12.81 7.82
N ALA A 84 -6.81 -11.93 6.85
CA ALA A 84 -7.39 -10.59 6.84
C ALA A 84 -8.92 -10.65 6.73
N SER A 85 -9.42 -11.55 5.90
CA SER A 85 -10.86 -11.78 5.69
C SER A 85 -11.52 -12.31 6.95
N LEU A 86 -10.96 -13.36 7.56
CA LEU A 86 -11.45 -13.93 8.83
C LEU A 86 -11.33 -12.96 10.00
N SER A 87 -10.33 -12.08 10.02
CA SER A 87 -10.25 -11.01 11.01
C SER A 87 -11.38 -9.99 10.87
N ASN A 88 -11.76 -9.65 9.64
CA ASN A 88 -12.87 -8.72 9.41
C ASN A 88 -14.22 -9.39 9.71
N LEU A 89 -14.40 -10.64 9.29
CA LEU A 89 -15.61 -11.41 9.58
C LEU A 89 -15.80 -11.62 11.08
N SER A 90 -14.75 -12.02 11.81
CA SER A 90 -14.81 -12.21 13.26
C SER A 90 -15.07 -10.90 14.04
N LYS A 91 -14.61 -9.75 13.53
CA LYS A 91 -14.98 -8.43 14.09
C LYS A 91 -16.46 -8.13 13.87
N TYR A 92 -16.96 -8.34 12.66
CA TYR A 92 -18.37 -8.16 12.33
C TYR A 92 -19.28 -9.06 13.18
N LEU A 93 -18.89 -10.32 13.38
CA LEU A 93 -19.64 -11.28 14.20
C LEU A 93 -19.43 -11.12 15.72
N GLY A 94 -18.51 -10.25 16.17
CA GLY A 94 -18.21 -10.06 17.59
C GLY A 94 -17.36 -11.17 18.24
N ILE A 95 -16.77 -12.08 17.46
CA ILE A 95 -15.94 -13.22 17.92
C ILE A 95 -14.44 -12.99 17.72
N TYR A 96 -14.01 -11.74 17.54
CA TYR A 96 -12.60 -11.41 17.22
C TYR A 96 -11.58 -11.92 18.26
N LYS A 97 -11.96 -11.99 19.55
CA LYS A 97 -11.09 -12.56 20.59
C LYS A 97 -10.78 -14.04 20.33
N GLU A 98 -11.75 -14.80 19.85
CA GLU A 98 -11.58 -16.23 19.55
C GLU A 98 -10.69 -16.41 18.33
N TRP A 99 -10.91 -15.61 17.29
CA TRP A 99 -10.04 -15.59 16.12
C TRP A 99 -8.57 -15.28 16.49
N LYS A 100 -8.31 -14.33 17.40
CA LYS A 100 -6.94 -14.06 17.88
C LYS A 100 -6.30 -15.28 18.54
N ARG A 101 -7.04 -15.98 19.40
CA ARG A 101 -6.56 -17.20 20.05
C ARG A 101 -6.21 -18.28 19.03
N LEU A 102 -7.02 -18.47 18.00
CA LEU A 102 -6.73 -19.41 16.91
C LEU A 102 -5.45 -19.03 16.15
N VAL A 103 -5.28 -17.73 15.82
CA VAL A 103 -4.07 -17.25 15.16
C VAL A 103 -2.82 -17.54 16.00
N GLU A 104 -2.89 -17.31 17.31
CA GLU A 104 -1.79 -17.57 18.25
C GLU A 104 -1.51 -19.07 18.41
N ALA A 105 -2.54 -19.88 18.64
CA ALA A 105 -2.42 -21.33 18.86
C ALA A 105 -1.79 -22.05 17.67
N TYR A 106 -2.12 -21.63 16.45
CA TYR A 106 -1.58 -22.22 15.21
C TYR A 106 -0.31 -21.50 14.69
N GLY A 107 0.21 -20.51 15.43
CA GLY A 107 1.43 -19.77 15.04
C GLY A 107 1.31 -19.02 13.71
N LEU A 108 0.11 -18.57 13.34
CA LEU A 108 -0.16 -17.93 12.07
C LEU A 108 0.44 -16.50 12.01
N LYS A 109 1.37 -16.29 11.08
CA LYS A 109 2.04 -14.99 10.90
C LYS A 109 1.45 -14.18 9.73
N TRP A 110 1.19 -12.91 10.00
CA TRP A 110 0.73 -11.92 9.00
C TRP A 110 1.76 -11.62 7.91
N SER A 111 3.04 -11.78 8.22
CA SER A 111 4.18 -11.62 7.33
C SER A 111 5.01 -12.90 7.28
N CYS A 112 5.38 -13.31 6.08
CA CYS A 112 6.54 -14.17 5.85
C CYS A 112 7.75 -13.25 5.75
N GLY A 113 8.91 -13.65 6.31
CA GLY A 113 10.14 -12.86 6.56
C GLY A 113 10.80 -12.12 5.38
N LYS A 114 10.11 -11.91 4.26
CA LYS A 114 10.58 -11.15 3.11
C LYS A 114 10.95 -9.71 3.42
N SER A 115 10.52 -9.13 4.55
CA SER A 115 10.94 -7.77 4.95
C SER A 115 12.45 -7.68 5.12
N GLU A 116 13.07 -8.70 5.71
CA GLU A 116 14.53 -8.78 5.85
C GLU A 116 15.19 -8.96 4.48
N ASP A 117 14.65 -9.84 3.63
CA ASP A 117 15.11 -9.98 2.24
C ASP A 117 15.04 -8.66 1.46
N TYR A 118 13.99 -7.85 1.67
CA TYR A 118 13.89 -6.52 1.04
C TYR A 118 14.93 -5.55 1.58
N ILE A 119 15.30 -5.63 2.86
CA ILE A 119 16.35 -4.81 3.46
C ILE A 119 17.73 -5.27 2.95
N ILE A 120 18.01 -6.57 2.96
CA ILE A 120 19.25 -7.16 2.43
C ILE A 120 19.40 -6.82 0.95
N LYS A 121 18.34 -7.01 0.16
CA LYS A 121 18.32 -6.62 -1.26
C LYS A 121 18.55 -5.13 -1.44
N ARG A 122 18.02 -4.28 -0.56
CA ARG A 122 18.26 -2.82 -0.62
C ARG A 122 19.72 -2.50 -0.33
N MET A 123 20.30 -3.08 0.72
CA MET A 123 21.71 -2.88 1.08
C MET A 123 22.64 -3.36 -0.03
N ALA A 124 22.39 -4.54 -0.59
CA ALA A 124 23.15 -5.11 -1.71
C ALA A 124 22.99 -4.30 -3.02
N ASN A 125 21.82 -3.71 -3.27
CA ASN A 125 21.57 -2.93 -4.50
C ASN A 125 22.07 -1.48 -4.42
N THR A 126 22.52 -0.99 -3.26
CA THR A 126 23.07 0.37 -3.14
C THR A 126 24.30 0.58 -4.04
N GLU A 127 24.97 -0.51 -4.41
CA GLU A 127 26.12 -0.52 -5.33
C GLU A 127 25.73 -0.44 -6.81
N ASN A 128 24.45 -0.60 -7.18
CA ASN A 128 24.03 -0.72 -8.58
C ASN A 128 22.92 0.28 -8.98
N ASN A 129 23.12 1.56 -8.63
CA ASN A 129 22.27 2.68 -9.08
C ASN A 129 22.25 2.83 -10.61
N ASP A 130 23.31 2.41 -11.30
CA ASP A 130 23.39 2.50 -12.75
C ASP A 130 22.40 1.55 -13.44
N ALA A 131 22.16 0.36 -12.87
CA ALA A 131 21.22 -0.60 -13.45
C ALA A 131 19.78 -0.10 -13.52
N ILE A 132 19.34 0.84 -12.68
CA ILE A 132 17.99 1.41 -12.80
C ILE A 132 17.95 2.50 -13.87
N LEU A 133 19.00 3.31 -14.00
CA LEU A 133 19.10 4.32 -15.05
C LEU A 133 19.19 3.66 -16.43
N GLU A 134 19.96 2.58 -16.56
CA GLU A 134 20.00 1.78 -17.79
C GLU A 134 18.64 1.17 -18.13
N TRP A 135 17.89 0.70 -17.12
CA TRP A 135 16.52 0.24 -17.36
C TRP A 135 15.60 1.38 -17.83
N VAL A 136 15.73 2.58 -17.26
CA VAL A 136 14.98 3.76 -17.71
C VAL A 136 15.34 4.10 -19.17
N LYS A 137 16.64 4.15 -19.51
CA LYS A 137 17.11 4.39 -20.88
C LYS A 137 16.55 3.34 -21.85
N LEU A 138 16.55 2.07 -21.47
CA LEU A 138 16.00 0.98 -22.27
C LEU A 138 14.49 1.14 -22.52
N VAL A 139 13.71 1.49 -21.49
CA VAL A 139 12.27 1.76 -21.64
C VAL A 139 12.03 2.95 -22.58
N LYS A 140 12.80 4.03 -22.42
CA LYS A 140 12.73 5.23 -23.28
C LYS A 140 13.12 4.94 -24.73
N ALA A 141 14.01 3.98 -24.97
CA ALA A 141 14.42 3.57 -26.31
C ALA A 141 13.35 2.70 -26.98
N LYS A 142 12.76 1.76 -26.25
CA LYS A 142 11.75 0.83 -26.78
C LYS A 142 10.34 1.40 -26.88
N ILE A 143 9.97 2.33 -25.99
CA ILE A 143 8.61 2.86 -25.86
C ILE A 143 8.66 4.38 -25.86
N LEU A 144 8.68 4.96 -27.07
CA LEU A 144 8.85 6.40 -27.28
C LEU A 144 7.78 7.23 -26.56
N GLN A 145 6.55 6.72 -26.50
CA GLN A 145 5.41 7.34 -25.81
C GLN A 145 5.66 7.54 -24.32
N LEU A 146 6.55 6.76 -23.70
CA LEU A 146 6.87 6.86 -22.29
C LEU A 146 8.08 7.75 -22.02
N ARG A 147 8.77 8.31 -23.02
CA ARG A 147 10.00 9.08 -22.82
C ARG A 147 9.87 10.18 -21.77
N VAL A 148 8.92 11.09 -21.97
CA VAL A 148 8.66 12.22 -21.07
C VAL A 148 8.16 11.72 -19.70
N PHE A 149 7.30 10.70 -19.70
CA PHE A 149 6.77 10.12 -18.47
C PHE A 149 7.86 9.49 -17.58
N MET A 150 8.83 8.81 -18.19
CA MET A 150 9.95 8.21 -17.46
C MET A 150 10.84 9.27 -16.83
N ASP A 151 11.14 10.35 -17.54
CA ASP A 151 11.93 11.47 -17.01
C ASP A 151 11.18 12.17 -15.86
N PHE A 152 9.88 12.39 -16.03
CA PHE A 152 9.02 12.91 -14.96
C PHE A 152 9.02 12.00 -13.72
N MET A 153 8.96 10.68 -13.90
CA MET A 153 9.03 9.73 -12.78
C MET A 153 10.37 9.78 -12.04
N VAL A 154 11.48 9.86 -12.76
CA VAL A 154 12.83 9.96 -12.18
C VAL A 154 12.98 11.27 -11.40
N LEU A 155 12.52 12.40 -11.93
CA LEU A 155 12.60 13.70 -11.26
C LEU A 155 11.67 13.83 -10.05
N SER A 156 10.49 13.20 -10.10
CA SER A 156 9.47 13.38 -9.06
C SER A 156 9.56 12.37 -7.92
N GLY A 157 10.14 11.18 -8.15
CA GLY A 157 10.18 10.10 -7.16
C GLY A 157 8.81 9.57 -6.73
N LEU A 158 7.76 9.85 -7.51
CA LEU A 158 6.39 9.43 -7.21
C LEU A 158 6.22 7.93 -7.45
N ARG A 159 5.33 7.28 -6.69
CA ARG A 159 4.94 5.89 -7.03
C ARG A 159 4.22 5.89 -8.36
N LEU A 160 4.32 4.82 -9.14
CA LEU A 160 3.72 4.72 -10.48
C LEU A 160 2.30 5.28 -10.58
N LYS A 161 1.39 4.90 -9.67
CA LYS A 161 0.01 5.39 -9.69
C LYS A 161 -0.10 6.90 -9.38
N GLU A 162 0.70 7.39 -8.44
CA GLU A 162 0.77 8.82 -8.08
C GLU A 162 1.36 9.62 -9.26
N ALA A 163 2.41 9.10 -9.90
CA ALA A 163 3.05 9.68 -11.08
C ALA A 163 2.07 9.79 -12.25
N VAL A 164 1.35 8.71 -12.58
CA VAL A 164 0.33 8.71 -13.65
C VAL A 164 -0.78 9.73 -13.36
N ASN A 165 -1.27 9.76 -12.12
CA ASN A 165 -2.28 10.74 -11.72
C ASN A 165 -1.78 12.18 -11.89
N SER A 166 -0.56 12.48 -11.42
CA SER A 166 0.05 13.81 -11.57
C SER A 166 0.27 14.19 -13.03
N TYR A 167 0.81 13.26 -13.83
CA TYR A 167 1.07 13.47 -15.25
C TYR A 167 -0.20 13.82 -16.02
N ASN A 168 -1.28 13.05 -15.79
CA ASN A 168 -2.57 13.31 -16.42
C ASN A 168 -3.24 14.58 -15.91
N LEU A 169 -3.02 14.94 -14.64
CA LEU A 169 -3.54 16.18 -14.06
C LEU A 169 -2.87 17.41 -14.67
N ILE A 170 -1.55 17.36 -14.92
CA ILE A 170 -0.83 18.41 -15.66
C ILE A 170 -1.44 18.59 -17.05
N ILE A 171 -1.58 17.50 -17.82
CA ILE A 171 -2.17 17.55 -19.17
C ILE A 171 -3.58 18.14 -19.13
N GLN A 172 -4.41 17.66 -18.20
CA GLN A 172 -5.78 18.14 -18.08
C GLN A 172 -5.85 19.63 -17.76
N LEU A 173 -5.20 20.06 -16.68
CA LEU A 173 -5.26 21.46 -16.25
C LEU A 173 -4.57 22.39 -17.24
N SER A 174 -3.57 21.91 -17.97
CA SER A 174 -2.96 22.70 -19.05
C SER A 174 -3.92 22.94 -20.21
N ARG A 175 -4.74 21.96 -20.58
CA ARG A 175 -5.77 22.10 -21.62
C ARG A 175 -6.94 22.98 -21.16
N GLU A 176 -7.21 23.00 -19.86
CA GLU A 176 -8.24 23.83 -19.23
C GLU A 176 -7.72 25.24 -18.85
N GLU A 177 -6.46 25.58 -19.15
CA GLU A 177 -5.81 26.85 -18.76
C GLU A 177 -5.78 27.12 -17.25
N ARG A 178 -5.84 26.07 -16.44
CA ARG A 178 -5.91 26.10 -14.96
C ARG A 178 -4.69 25.49 -14.28
N LEU A 179 -3.58 25.36 -15.02
CA LEU A 179 -2.36 24.72 -14.53
C LEU A 179 -1.77 25.40 -13.29
N SER A 180 -1.94 26.72 -13.14
CA SER A 180 -1.49 27.51 -11.98
C SER A 180 -2.14 27.08 -10.66
N GLU A 181 -3.29 26.43 -10.70
CA GLU A 181 -3.93 25.86 -9.52
C GLU A 181 -3.04 24.77 -8.90
N TYR A 182 -2.37 23.99 -9.75
CA TYR A 182 -1.58 22.82 -9.39
C TYR A 182 -0.08 23.06 -9.39
N TYR A 183 0.46 23.84 -10.33
CA TYR A 183 1.88 24.10 -10.48
C TYR A 183 2.22 25.56 -10.16
N ASP A 184 3.23 25.74 -9.30
CA ASP A 184 3.87 27.02 -9.05
C ASP A 184 5.03 27.20 -10.03
N SER A 185 4.90 28.09 -11.01
CA SER A 185 5.97 28.31 -11.99
C SER A 185 7.17 29.06 -11.43
N GLU A 186 6.97 29.91 -10.42
CA GLU A 186 8.07 30.67 -9.79
C GLU A 186 8.94 29.76 -8.92
N LYS A 187 8.29 28.84 -8.19
CA LYS A 187 8.98 27.92 -7.28
C LYS A 187 9.33 26.58 -7.92
N GLU A 188 8.82 26.35 -9.14
CA GLU A 188 8.88 25.08 -9.86
C GLU A 188 8.33 23.89 -9.05
N VAL A 189 7.14 24.07 -8.44
CA VAL A 189 6.55 23.10 -7.50
C VAL A 189 5.16 22.62 -7.93
N LEU A 190 4.96 21.31 -7.95
CA LEU A 190 3.64 20.68 -8.00
C LEU A 190 3.03 20.60 -6.58
N LYS A 191 1.85 21.19 -6.40
CA LYS A 191 1.11 21.32 -5.12
C LYS A 191 0.15 20.13 -4.91
N HIS A 192 0.67 18.90 -4.81
CA HIS A 192 -0.15 17.68 -4.61
C HIS A 192 -1.14 17.78 -3.45
N TYR A 193 -0.77 18.50 -2.38
CA TYR A 193 -1.62 18.72 -1.21
C TYR A 193 -2.95 19.43 -1.51
N LYS A 194 -3.06 20.16 -2.63
CA LYS A 194 -4.33 20.78 -3.07
C LYS A 194 -5.32 19.74 -3.61
N PHE A 195 -4.84 18.60 -4.12
CA PHE A 195 -5.66 17.53 -4.70
C PHE A 195 -5.71 16.34 -3.75
N LYS A 196 -6.26 16.55 -2.55
CA LYS A 196 -6.22 15.60 -1.43
C LYS A 196 -6.76 14.21 -1.77
N GLU A 197 -7.88 14.13 -2.48
CA GLU A 197 -8.50 12.85 -2.89
C GLU A 197 -7.58 11.99 -3.77
N VAL A 198 -6.67 12.62 -4.51
CA VAL A 198 -5.76 11.95 -5.42
C VAL A 198 -4.49 11.49 -4.70
N PHE A 199 -3.88 12.39 -3.92
CA PHE A 199 -2.52 12.27 -3.38
C PHE A 199 -2.41 12.05 -1.87
N ILE A 200 -3.44 12.39 -1.09
CA ILE A 200 -3.46 12.26 0.37
C ILE A 200 -4.43 11.13 0.75
N ARG A 201 -3.96 9.89 0.58
CA ARG A 201 -4.70 8.69 0.97
C ARG A 201 -4.36 8.31 2.41
N ARG A 202 -5.21 7.45 3.01
CA ARG A 202 -5.07 6.98 4.40
C ARG A 202 -3.65 6.55 4.80
N SER A 203 -2.97 5.77 3.94
CA SER A 203 -1.64 5.22 4.22
C SER A 203 -0.51 5.72 3.31
N LYS A 204 -0.83 6.57 2.33
CA LYS A 204 0.12 7.07 1.32
C LYS A 204 -0.18 8.55 1.08
N LYS A 205 0.81 9.39 1.37
CA LYS A 205 0.70 10.84 1.28
C LYS A 205 1.86 11.38 0.44
N VAL A 206 1.54 12.25 -0.50
CA VAL A 206 2.48 13.04 -1.28
C VAL A 206 2.02 14.48 -1.22
N PHE A 207 2.92 15.39 -0.83
CA PHE A 207 2.57 16.79 -0.60
C PHE A 207 3.05 17.69 -1.73
N VAL A 208 4.32 17.61 -2.10
CA VAL A 208 4.94 18.44 -3.13
C VAL A 208 5.96 17.66 -3.96
N SER A 209 6.19 18.09 -5.19
CA SER A 209 7.33 17.65 -6.03
C SER A 209 7.92 18.86 -6.73
N PHE A 210 9.26 18.98 -6.71
CA PHE A 210 9.98 20.02 -7.44
C PHE A 210 10.24 19.53 -8.87
N ILE A 211 9.72 20.23 -9.86
CA ILE A 211 9.76 19.82 -11.27
C ILE A 211 10.01 21.06 -12.14
N PRO A 212 11.07 21.07 -12.96
CA PRO A 212 11.39 22.20 -13.81
C PRO A 212 10.25 22.57 -14.77
N LYS A 213 10.11 23.85 -15.08
CA LYS A 213 9.06 24.36 -15.97
C LYS A 213 9.09 23.70 -17.35
N ALA A 214 10.29 23.50 -17.90
CA ALA A 214 10.49 22.81 -19.18
C ALA A 214 9.91 21.39 -19.19
N MET A 215 9.96 20.67 -18.06
CA MET A 215 9.35 19.33 -17.95
C MET A 215 7.83 19.44 -17.95
N ILE A 216 7.26 20.43 -17.27
CA ILE A 216 5.81 20.65 -17.25
C ILE A 216 5.30 20.98 -18.66
N GLU A 217 5.97 21.88 -19.37
CA GLU A 217 5.66 22.24 -20.76
C GLU A 217 5.73 21.00 -21.68
N ALA A 218 6.77 20.18 -21.53
CA ALA A 218 6.92 18.94 -22.29
C ALA A 218 5.82 17.91 -22.01
N ILE A 219 5.28 17.86 -20.78
CA ILE A 219 4.17 16.99 -20.39
C ILE A 219 2.84 17.52 -20.96
N SER A 220 2.61 18.84 -20.92
CA SER A 220 1.37 19.46 -21.40
C SER A 220 1.04 19.13 -22.87
N GLN A 221 2.07 18.90 -23.69
CA GLN A 221 1.94 18.55 -25.11
C GLN A 221 1.77 17.03 -25.37
N ARG A 222 1.39 16.25 -24.35
CA ARG A 222 1.28 14.78 -24.45
C ARG A 222 -0.14 14.32 -24.17
N GLU A 223 -0.35 13.03 -24.48
CA GLU A 223 -1.61 12.34 -24.18
C GLU A 223 -1.61 11.71 -22.79
N LYS A 224 -2.83 11.60 -22.24
CA LYS A 224 -3.05 10.95 -20.95
C LYS A 224 -2.66 9.47 -21.02
N LEU A 225 -2.10 8.97 -19.92
CA LEU A 225 -1.65 7.59 -19.78
C LEU A 225 -2.47 6.88 -18.70
N THR A 226 -2.66 5.58 -18.85
CA THR A 226 -3.20 4.74 -17.77
C THR A 226 -2.11 3.82 -17.23
N VAL A 227 -2.23 3.47 -15.94
CA VAL A 227 -1.34 2.48 -15.31
C VAL A 227 -1.38 1.15 -16.06
N TYR A 228 -2.55 0.79 -16.61
CA TYR A 228 -2.75 -0.41 -17.40
C TYR A 228 -1.96 -0.37 -18.71
N GLN A 229 -2.07 0.71 -19.50
CA GLN A 229 -1.31 0.89 -20.74
C GLN A 229 0.19 0.79 -20.49
N ILE A 230 0.70 1.55 -19.51
CA ILE A 230 2.12 1.53 -19.14
C ILE A 230 2.58 0.11 -18.77
N SER A 231 1.78 -0.58 -17.93
CA SER A 231 2.11 -1.93 -17.49
C SER A 231 2.13 -2.93 -18.64
N ASN A 232 1.21 -2.81 -19.60
CA ASN A 232 1.14 -3.69 -20.77
C ASN A 232 2.29 -3.43 -21.73
N TRP A 233 2.54 -2.17 -22.09
CA TRP A 233 3.62 -1.80 -22.99
C TRP A 233 4.97 -2.30 -22.46
N VAL A 234 5.23 -2.13 -21.16
CA VAL A 234 6.48 -2.59 -20.56
C VAL A 234 6.52 -4.12 -20.43
N ARG A 235 5.51 -4.75 -19.82
CA ARG A 235 5.58 -6.17 -19.45
C ARG A 235 5.21 -7.13 -20.56
N ARG A 236 4.17 -6.84 -21.33
CA ARG A 236 3.63 -7.75 -22.35
C ARG A 236 4.32 -7.50 -23.68
N ASP A 237 4.24 -6.26 -24.15
CA ASP A 237 4.60 -5.94 -25.53
C ASP A 237 6.12 -5.91 -25.71
N ASN A 238 6.84 -5.43 -24.69
CA ASN A 238 8.30 -5.34 -24.71
C ASN A 238 9.00 -6.38 -23.83
N LYS A 239 8.24 -7.24 -23.12
CA LYS A 239 8.76 -8.30 -22.23
C LYS A 239 9.78 -7.81 -21.20
N LEU A 240 9.69 -6.54 -20.79
CA LEU A 240 10.58 -5.95 -19.80
C LEU A 240 10.07 -6.22 -18.39
N LYS A 241 11.00 -6.49 -17.47
CA LYS A 241 10.68 -6.55 -16.03
C LYS A 241 10.20 -5.18 -15.57
N SER A 242 9.11 -5.15 -14.80
CA SER A 242 8.60 -3.91 -14.21
C SER A 242 9.49 -3.49 -13.04
N ARG A 243 10.12 -2.32 -13.16
CA ARG A 243 11.02 -1.74 -12.14
C ARG A 243 10.62 -0.34 -11.69
N PHE A 244 9.35 0.04 -11.88
CA PHE A 244 8.84 1.36 -11.48
C PHE A 244 8.97 1.66 -9.97
N GLY A 245 8.97 0.61 -9.13
CA GLY A 245 9.21 0.75 -7.69
C GLY A 245 10.65 1.19 -7.40
N ASP A 246 11.61 0.61 -8.12
CA ASP A 246 13.05 0.87 -7.97
C ASP A 246 13.41 2.33 -8.31
N ILE A 247 12.68 2.99 -9.23
CA ILE A 247 12.88 4.42 -9.54
C ILE A 247 12.71 5.30 -8.30
N ARG A 248 11.66 5.03 -7.51
CA ARG A 248 11.41 5.79 -6.27
C ARG A 248 12.51 5.56 -5.24
N GLU A 249 13.02 4.33 -5.16
CA GLU A 249 14.13 4.00 -4.26
C GLU A 249 15.41 4.73 -4.68
N TYR A 250 15.71 4.72 -5.97
CA TYR A 250 16.82 5.49 -6.55
C TYR A 250 16.70 6.99 -6.26
N PHE A 251 15.52 7.59 -6.47
CA PHE A 251 15.31 9.00 -6.16
C PHE A 251 15.57 9.31 -4.69
N ALA A 252 15.11 8.46 -3.77
CA ALA A 252 15.37 8.64 -2.35
C ALA A 252 16.86 8.56 -2.01
N THR A 253 17.60 7.62 -2.61
CA THR A 253 19.06 7.50 -2.47
C THR A 253 19.77 8.74 -3.02
N PHE A 254 19.41 9.18 -4.23
CA PHE A 254 19.98 10.36 -4.88
C PHE A 254 19.81 11.62 -4.02
N MET A 255 18.59 11.87 -3.54
CA MET A 255 18.30 13.00 -2.65
C MET A 255 19.08 12.93 -1.34
N THR A 256 19.23 11.73 -0.76
CA THR A 256 19.98 11.54 0.49
C THR A 256 21.47 11.82 0.31
N ASN A 257 22.07 11.36 -0.79
CA ASN A 257 23.47 11.63 -1.11
C ASN A 257 23.71 13.12 -1.37
N GLY A 258 22.81 13.78 -2.11
CA GLY A 258 22.87 15.23 -2.34
C GLY A 258 22.68 16.09 -1.09
N LEU A 259 22.13 15.54 0.00
CA LEU A 259 22.09 16.19 1.32
C LEU A 259 23.37 15.94 2.12
N ARG A 260 23.98 14.75 2.00
CA ARG A 260 25.25 14.42 2.67
C ARG A 260 26.41 15.23 2.11
N ASN A 261 26.47 15.40 0.79
CA ASN A 261 27.54 16.14 0.10
C ASN A 261 27.41 17.68 0.22
N ARG A 262 26.40 18.17 0.95
CA ARG A 262 26.19 19.61 1.24
C ARG A 262 26.53 19.99 2.69
N LYS A 263 27.03 19.04 3.48
CA LYS A 263 27.68 19.30 4.77
C LYS A 263 29.18 19.33 4.58
#